data_AF-A0AB38JFI0-F1
#
_entry.id   AF-A0AB38JFI0-F1
#
_cell.length_a   1.000
_cell.length_b   1.000
_cell.length_c   1.000
_cell.angle_alpha   90.00
_cell.angle_beta   90.00
_cell.angle_gamma   90.00
#
_symmetry.space_group_name_H-M   'P 1'
#
loop_
_entity.id
_entity.type
_entity.pdbx_description
1 polymer ?
#
loop_
_entity_poly.entity_id
_entity_poly.type
_entity_poly.pdbx_seq_one_letter_code
_entity_poly.pdbx_strand_id
1 'polypeptide(L)'
;MHSPDALRADGTVSSLRTYRYVRVSLVAAVLFLGVGVTWHLVTLGPLRSISAAYYTPVRSVFVGSLFAVAVGLVVLAGRSVRRTLLVIAGFTAPVIALVPAPIPSDELELLTGTGCPAGVARCVAPGSEDAIAVGMLAYLAVVAAALVASLAFLAVDRALDRGAWLRAGGAAVLLTALAVFSTTPAFADFGHYAAAALFFLLIAAVAGIHAHAVRSQGVCGPGSLRAYALAYSALAVLLAAVDAAAIVLLLTGRASELLGEQWLLIVEAIALALFTAFWILQTVENWRDPDAAAH
;
A
#
# COMPACT_ATOMS: atom_id res chain seq x y z
N MET A 1 1.00 18.60 -45.44
CA MET A 1 1.44 17.36 -44.76
C MET A 1 1.82 17.70 -43.32
N HIS A 2 0.88 17.60 -42.39
CA HIS A 2 1.18 17.62 -40.96
C HIS A 2 1.53 16.18 -40.58
N SER A 3 2.74 15.95 -40.10
CA SER A 3 3.22 14.61 -39.77
C SER A 3 2.52 14.10 -38.51
N PRO A 4 1.73 13.00 -38.58
CA PRO A 4 1.06 12.41 -37.42
C PRO A 4 2.03 11.75 -36.43
N ASP A 5 3.33 11.76 -36.71
CA ASP A 5 4.37 11.13 -35.88
C ASP A 5 4.88 12.02 -34.73
N ALA A 6 4.82 13.34 -34.86
CA ALA A 6 5.33 14.25 -33.81
C ALA A 6 4.50 14.15 -32.52
N LEU A 7 3.16 14.12 -32.64
CA LEU A 7 2.26 13.97 -31.48
C LEU A 7 2.36 12.58 -30.82
N ARG A 8 2.69 11.52 -31.60
CA ARG A 8 2.95 10.18 -31.06
C ARG A 8 4.30 10.10 -30.35
N ALA A 9 5.34 10.73 -30.90
CA ALA A 9 6.64 10.82 -30.26
C ALA A 9 6.57 11.61 -28.94
N ASP A 10 5.85 12.73 -28.91
CA ASP A 10 5.66 13.52 -27.69
C ASP A 10 4.81 12.78 -26.64
N GLY A 11 3.74 12.09 -27.08
CA GLY A 11 2.88 11.30 -26.20
C GLY A 11 3.61 10.12 -25.54
N THR A 12 4.41 9.38 -26.29
CA THR A 12 5.18 8.22 -25.78
C THR A 12 6.33 8.63 -24.85
N VAL A 13 7.00 9.75 -25.14
CA VAL A 13 8.03 10.30 -24.24
C VAL A 13 7.42 10.84 -22.95
N SER A 14 6.22 11.43 -23.03
CA SER A 14 5.46 11.93 -21.87
C SER A 14 4.96 10.79 -20.95
N SER A 15 4.38 9.72 -21.50
CA SER A 15 3.92 8.56 -20.73
C SER A 15 5.06 7.83 -20.03
N LEU A 16 6.16 7.60 -20.75
CA LEU A 16 7.39 6.98 -20.24
C LEU A 16 7.97 7.75 -19.05
N ARG A 17 8.05 9.08 -19.13
CA ARG A 17 8.51 9.92 -18.01
C ARG A 17 7.58 9.80 -16.80
N THR A 18 6.27 9.82 -17.04
CA THR A 18 5.27 9.70 -15.97
C THR A 18 5.43 8.39 -15.21
N TYR A 19 5.45 7.24 -15.90
CA TYR A 19 5.57 5.95 -15.23
C TYR A 19 6.90 5.75 -14.49
N ARG A 20 8.01 6.25 -15.05
CA ARG A 20 9.30 6.26 -14.35
C ARG A 20 9.22 7.04 -13.05
N TYR A 21 8.70 8.26 -13.09
CA TYR A 21 8.62 9.12 -11.92
C TYR A 21 7.67 8.58 -10.87
N VAL A 22 6.59 7.90 -11.27
CA VAL A 22 5.69 7.26 -10.31
C VAL A 22 6.37 6.06 -9.62
N ARG A 23 7.11 5.21 -10.34
CA ARG A 23 7.85 4.11 -9.68
C ARG A 23 8.95 4.65 -8.74
N VAL A 24 9.66 5.69 -9.16
CA VAL A 24 10.66 6.38 -8.31
C VAL A 24 9.98 7.03 -7.11
N SER A 25 8.78 7.61 -7.25
CA SER A 25 8.07 8.23 -6.13
C SER A 25 7.60 7.20 -5.10
N LEU A 26 7.30 5.96 -5.51
CA LEU A 26 7.01 4.88 -4.56
C LEU A 26 8.23 4.56 -3.68
N VAL A 27 9.42 4.49 -4.27
CA VAL A 27 10.68 4.33 -3.52
C VAL A 27 10.92 5.54 -2.63
N ALA A 28 10.75 6.76 -3.16
CA ALA A 28 10.94 7.99 -2.41
C ALA A 28 9.97 8.12 -1.22
N ALA A 29 8.72 7.68 -1.35
CA ALA A 29 7.74 7.69 -0.27
C ALA A 29 8.16 6.78 0.89
N VAL A 30 8.69 5.57 0.60
CA VAL A 30 9.19 4.67 1.65
C VAL A 30 10.45 5.23 2.31
N LEU A 31 11.35 5.83 1.53
CA LEU A 31 12.54 6.50 2.10
C LEU A 31 12.16 7.71 2.96
N PHE A 32 11.17 8.49 2.54
CA PHE A 32 10.64 9.62 3.30
C PHE A 32 10.07 9.16 4.65
N LEU A 33 9.30 8.08 4.66
CA LEU A 33 8.86 7.41 5.88
C LEU A 33 10.04 6.92 6.74
N GLY A 34 11.00 6.22 6.13
CA GLY A 34 12.18 5.71 6.82
C GLY A 34 13.00 6.80 7.50
N VAL A 35 13.17 7.95 6.86
CA VAL A 35 13.84 9.12 7.46
C VAL A 35 13.05 9.64 8.67
N GLY A 36 11.73 9.77 8.56
CA GLY A 36 10.89 10.21 9.67
C GLY A 36 10.95 9.28 10.89
N VAL A 37 10.84 7.97 10.66
CA VAL A 37 10.94 6.94 11.70
C VAL A 37 12.34 6.95 12.33
N THR A 38 13.39 6.99 11.51
CA THR A 38 14.78 7.03 12.01
C THR A 38 15.03 8.27 12.85
N TRP A 39 14.53 9.43 12.42
CA TRP A 39 14.62 10.66 13.19
C TRP A 39 13.95 10.52 14.57
N HIS A 40 12.77 9.91 14.63
CA HIS A 40 12.10 9.65 15.91
C HIS A 40 12.92 8.71 16.79
N LEU A 41 13.40 7.59 16.23
CA LEU A 41 14.21 6.61 16.96
C LEU A 41 15.47 7.22 17.60
N VAL A 42 16.07 8.22 16.95
CA VAL A 42 17.27 8.89 17.42
C VAL A 42 16.98 10.03 18.39
N THR A 43 15.85 10.74 18.24
CA THR A 43 15.59 11.98 19.00
C THR A 43 14.61 11.80 20.16
N LEU A 44 13.62 10.91 20.02
CA LEU A 44 12.51 10.75 20.97
C LEU A 44 12.50 9.37 21.64
N GLY A 45 13.19 8.38 21.06
CA GLY A 45 13.36 7.06 21.65
C GLY A 45 12.73 5.94 20.82
N PRO A 46 12.69 4.71 21.36
CA PRO A 46 12.31 3.53 20.60
C PRO A 46 10.80 3.50 20.27
N LEU A 47 10.48 2.99 19.08
CA LEU A 47 9.14 2.57 18.68
C LEU A 47 9.05 1.05 18.62
N ARG A 48 7.90 0.46 18.94
CA ARG A 48 7.68 -0.99 18.77
C ARG A 48 7.16 -1.35 17.38
N SER A 49 6.65 -0.37 16.63
CA SER A 49 6.27 -0.51 15.23
C SER A 49 6.44 0.80 14.44
N ILE A 50 6.60 0.72 13.12
CA ILE A 50 6.49 1.85 12.20
C ILE A 50 5.08 2.44 12.27
N SER A 51 4.06 1.60 12.39
CA SER A 51 2.66 2.03 12.53
C SER A 51 2.41 2.89 13.79
N ALA A 52 3.19 2.71 14.86
CA ALA A 52 3.14 3.56 16.06
C ALA A 52 3.57 5.01 15.79
N ALA A 53 4.27 5.29 14.68
CA ALA A 53 4.60 6.65 14.25
C ALA A 53 3.37 7.57 14.11
N TYR A 54 2.17 6.98 13.92
CA TYR A 54 0.90 7.71 13.92
C TYR A 54 0.68 8.51 15.21
N TYR A 55 1.12 8.01 16.36
CA TYR A 55 0.94 8.67 17.66
C TYR A 55 2.03 9.68 17.99
N THR A 56 2.89 10.00 17.02
CA THR A 56 4.08 10.83 17.21
C THR A 56 4.06 12.04 16.26
N PRO A 57 5.01 12.99 16.39
CA PRO A 57 5.18 14.04 15.39
C PRO A 57 5.43 13.54 13.95
N VAL A 58 5.82 12.28 13.77
CA VAL A 58 6.04 11.64 12.46
C VAL A 58 4.71 11.29 11.74
N ARG A 59 3.55 11.44 12.41
CA ARG A 59 2.23 11.10 11.85
C ARG A 59 2.00 11.65 10.44
N SER A 60 2.34 12.91 10.18
CA SER A 60 2.14 13.52 8.86
C SER A 60 2.99 12.87 7.76
N VAL A 61 4.22 12.48 8.09
CA VAL A 61 5.12 11.73 7.19
C VAL A 61 4.57 10.34 6.92
N PHE A 62 4.09 9.64 7.96
CA PHE A 62 3.45 8.32 7.84
C PHE A 62 2.23 8.37 6.93
N VAL A 63 1.27 9.25 7.23
CA VAL A 63 0.03 9.40 6.45
C VAL A 63 0.35 9.82 5.01
N GLY A 64 1.18 10.86 4.84
CA GLY A 64 1.53 11.38 3.52
C GLY A 64 2.21 10.35 2.62
N SER A 65 3.12 9.54 3.19
CA SER A 65 3.81 8.47 2.44
C SER A 65 2.84 7.40 1.96
N LEU A 66 1.89 6.98 2.79
CA LEU A 66 0.90 5.97 2.42
C LEU A 66 -0.09 6.47 1.36
N PHE A 67 -0.51 7.74 1.42
CA PHE A 67 -1.32 8.34 0.36
C PHE A 67 -0.53 8.49 -0.96
N ALA A 68 0.76 8.85 -0.89
CA ALA A 68 1.61 8.88 -2.08
C ALA A 68 1.76 7.48 -2.70
N VAL A 69 1.95 6.45 -1.86
CA VAL A 69 1.94 5.05 -2.30
C VAL A 69 0.61 4.67 -2.93
N ALA A 70 -0.51 4.99 -2.28
CA ALA A 70 -1.86 4.71 -2.78
C ALA A 70 -2.07 5.22 -4.21
N VAL A 71 -1.78 6.51 -4.43
CA VAL A 71 -1.91 7.14 -5.76
C VAL A 71 -0.94 6.50 -6.75
N GLY A 72 0.31 6.26 -6.36
CA GLY A 72 1.30 5.67 -7.25
C GLY A 72 0.91 4.27 -7.73
N LEU A 73 0.35 3.43 -6.85
CA LEU A 73 -0.14 2.10 -7.20
C LEU A 73 -1.34 2.15 -8.15
N VAL A 74 -2.29 3.08 -7.93
CA VAL A 74 -3.46 3.27 -8.80
C VAL A 74 -3.02 3.74 -10.20
N VAL A 75 -2.06 4.66 -10.29
CA VAL A 75 -1.56 5.17 -11.57
C VAL A 75 -0.78 4.10 -12.35
N LEU A 76 -0.02 3.25 -11.65
CA LEU A 76 0.74 2.16 -12.28
C LEU A 76 -0.11 0.93 -12.61
N ALA A 77 -1.37 0.89 -12.19
CA ALA A 77 -2.25 -0.22 -12.51
C ALA A 77 -2.55 -0.27 -14.02
N GLY A 78 -1.88 -1.19 -14.72
CA GLY A 78 -1.94 -1.38 -16.19
C GLY A 78 -3.26 -1.98 -16.71
N ARG A 79 -3.22 -2.80 -17.78
CA ARG A 79 -4.45 -3.36 -18.42
C ARG A 79 -4.73 -4.85 -18.13
N SER A 80 -4.00 -5.49 -17.23
CA SER A 80 -4.11 -6.94 -16.93
C SER A 80 -4.69 -7.23 -15.53
N VAL A 81 -4.76 -8.50 -15.12
CA VAL A 81 -5.15 -8.90 -13.74
C VAL A 81 -4.33 -8.18 -12.67
N ARG A 82 -3.06 -7.87 -12.97
CA ARG A 82 -2.17 -7.07 -12.12
C ARG A 82 -2.75 -5.70 -11.78
N ARG A 83 -3.52 -5.12 -12.72
CA ARG A 83 -4.25 -3.86 -12.51
C ARG A 83 -5.13 -3.94 -11.28
N THR A 84 -5.99 -4.95 -11.22
CA THR A 84 -6.99 -5.05 -10.16
C THR A 84 -6.31 -5.20 -8.80
N LEU A 85 -5.25 -6.00 -8.71
CA LEU A 85 -4.50 -6.18 -7.47
C LEU A 85 -3.82 -4.89 -7.00
N LEU A 86 -3.14 -4.17 -7.90
CA LEU A 86 -2.49 -2.89 -7.58
C LEU A 86 -3.50 -1.80 -7.21
N VAL A 87 -4.65 -1.75 -7.88
CA VAL A 87 -5.74 -0.82 -7.53
C VAL A 87 -6.29 -1.14 -6.13
N ILE A 88 -6.56 -2.40 -5.82
CA ILE A 88 -7.06 -2.79 -4.49
C ILE A 88 -5.99 -2.48 -3.42
N ALA A 89 -4.71 -2.78 -3.68
CA ALA A 89 -3.63 -2.41 -2.77
C ALA A 89 -3.56 -0.89 -2.57
N GLY A 90 -3.68 -0.12 -3.66
CA GLY A 90 -3.76 1.33 -3.63
C GLY A 90 -4.92 1.85 -2.78
N PHE A 91 -6.10 1.24 -2.85
CA PHE A 91 -7.25 1.59 -2.00
C PHE A 91 -7.13 1.08 -0.55
N THR A 92 -6.21 0.16 -0.27
CA THR A 92 -6.00 -0.35 1.09
C THR A 92 -5.03 0.55 1.87
N ALA A 93 -4.02 1.13 1.19
CA ALA A 93 -3.03 2.00 1.83
C ALA A 93 -3.60 3.21 2.60
N PRO A 94 -4.61 3.95 2.12
CA PRO A 94 -5.24 5.02 2.90
C PRO A 94 -5.94 4.53 4.17
N VAL A 95 -6.45 3.29 4.19
CA VAL A 95 -7.04 2.71 5.41
C VAL A 95 -5.96 2.49 6.47
N ILE A 96 -4.79 1.96 6.08
CA ILE A 96 -3.61 1.84 6.95
C ILE A 96 -3.19 3.23 7.49
N ALA A 97 -3.29 4.25 6.64
CA ALA A 97 -2.89 5.61 6.98
C ALA A 97 -3.85 6.29 7.96
N LEU A 98 -5.15 6.11 7.78
CA LEU A 98 -6.19 6.84 8.52
C LEU A 98 -6.59 6.15 9.82
N VAL A 99 -6.52 4.82 9.84
CA VAL A 99 -6.86 3.99 11.00
C VAL A 99 -5.59 3.73 11.80
N PRO A 100 -5.47 4.24 13.04
CA PRO A 100 -4.33 3.96 13.90
C PRO A 100 -4.23 2.46 14.23
N ALA A 101 -3.01 1.94 14.35
CA ALA A 101 -2.80 0.57 14.83
C ALA A 101 -2.99 0.52 16.36
N PRO A 102 -3.75 -0.45 16.91
CA PRO A 102 -3.76 -0.69 18.34
C PRO A 102 -2.37 -1.06 18.85
N ILE A 103 -1.83 -0.27 19.78
CA ILE A 103 -0.50 -0.48 20.36
C ILE A 103 -0.60 -0.92 21.83
N PRO A 104 0.45 -1.56 22.40
CA PRO A 104 0.50 -1.91 23.81
C PRO A 104 0.22 -0.72 24.75
N SER A 105 -0.49 -0.97 25.85
CA SER A 105 -0.91 0.08 26.80
C SER A 105 0.25 0.92 27.34
N ASP A 106 1.39 0.30 27.61
CA ASP A 106 2.59 0.95 28.14
C ASP A 106 3.27 1.83 27.08
N GLU A 107 3.31 1.39 25.82
CA GLU A 107 3.76 2.23 24.71
C GLU A 107 2.81 3.41 24.47
N LEU A 108 1.50 3.18 24.55
CA LEU A 108 0.51 4.24 24.37
C LEU A 108 0.63 5.32 25.45
N GLU A 109 0.84 4.92 26.71
CA GLU A 109 1.06 5.83 27.82
C GLU A 109 2.34 6.66 27.63
N LEU A 110 3.43 6.02 27.16
CA LEU A 110 4.68 6.73 26.85
C LEU A 110 4.52 7.76 25.73
N LEU A 111 3.75 7.45 24.68
CA LEU A 111 3.61 8.30 23.50
C LEU A 111 2.55 9.40 23.67
N THR A 112 1.47 9.13 24.43
CA THR A 112 0.29 10.00 24.50
C THR A 112 -0.05 10.48 25.91
N GLY A 113 0.61 9.94 26.93
CA GLY A 113 0.33 10.22 28.34
C GLY A 113 -0.89 9.48 28.91
N THR A 114 -1.58 8.66 28.11
CA THR A 114 -2.76 7.89 28.54
C THR A 114 -2.67 6.45 28.06
N GLY A 115 -2.74 5.49 28.98
CA GLY A 115 -2.75 4.05 28.65
C GLY A 115 -4.12 3.53 28.19
N CYS A 116 -4.20 2.23 27.97
CA CYS A 116 -5.45 1.55 27.65
C CYS A 116 -6.36 1.39 28.87
N PRO A 117 -7.67 1.17 28.66
CA PRO A 117 -8.59 0.79 29.73
C PRO A 117 -8.11 -0.46 30.49
N ALA A 118 -8.48 -0.56 31.77
CA ALA A 118 -8.08 -1.67 32.62
C ALA A 118 -8.45 -3.04 32.00
N GLY A 119 -7.49 -3.95 31.92
CA GLY A 119 -7.66 -5.29 31.33
C GLY A 119 -7.54 -5.35 29.81
N VAL A 120 -7.29 -4.21 29.13
CA VAL A 120 -7.06 -4.16 27.69
C VAL A 120 -5.57 -4.05 27.40
N ALA A 121 -5.00 -5.07 26.74
CA ALA A 121 -3.56 -5.11 26.46
C ALA A 121 -3.12 -4.15 25.33
N ARG A 122 -3.98 -3.97 24.33
CA ARG A 122 -3.72 -3.12 23.16
C ARG A 122 -4.97 -2.33 22.80
N CYS A 123 -4.82 -1.06 22.49
CA CYS A 123 -5.92 -0.20 22.10
C CYS A 123 -5.42 0.97 21.25
N VAL A 124 -6.36 1.70 20.65
CA VAL A 124 -6.07 3.01 20.05
C VAL A 124 -6.19 4.12 21.11
N ALA A 125 -5.51 5.25 20.89
CA ALA A 125 -5.59 6.39 21.80
C ALA A 125 -7.04 6.84 22.03
N PRO A 126 -7.45 7.15 23.29
CA PRO A 126 -8.76 7.70 23.57
C PRO A 126 -9.07 8.94 22.72
N GLY A 127 -10.28 9.04 22.18
CA GLY A 127 -10.67 10.13 21.27
C GLY A 127 -10.23 9.96 19.82
N SER A 128 -9.61 8.83 19.45
CA SER A 128 -9.30 8.52 18.03
C SER A 128 -10.55 8.26 17.18
N GLU A 129 -11.70 8.01 17.80
CA GLU A 129 -12.96 7.69 17.12
C GLU A 129 -13.37 8.77 16.14
N ASP A 130 -13.34 10.05 16.54
CA ASP A 130 -13.69 11.16 15.67
C ASP A 130 -12.71 11.31 14.50
N ALA A 131 -11.41 11.10 14.76
CA ALA A 131 -10.39 11.16 13.73
C ALA A 131 -10.56 10.03 12.69
N ILE A 132 -10.87 8.81 13.15
CA ILE A 132 -11.18 7.67 12.29
C ILE A 132 -12.46 7.95 11.50
N ALA A 133 -13.52 8.41 12.16
CA ALA A 133 -14.82 8.67 11.54
C ALA A 133 -14.71 9.74 10.44
N VAL A 134 -14.08 10.90 10.73
CA VAL A 134 -13.88 11.97 9.75
C VAL A 134 -12.95 11.53 8.62
N GLY A 135 -11.85 10.83 8.95
CA GLY A 135 -10.91 10.31 7.96
C GLY A 135 -11.57 9.33 7.00
N MET A 136 -12.31 8.35 7.53
CA MET A 136 -13.02 7.36 6.73
C MET A 136 -14.18 7.97 5.95
N LEU A 137 -14.94 8.91 6.53
CA LEU A 137 -15.98 9.63 5.80
C LEU A 137 -15.41 10.36 4.59
N ALA A 138 -14.34 11.13 4.78
CA ALA A 138 -13.68 11.85 3.70
C ALA A 138 -13.14 10.90 2.63
N TYR A 139 -12.49 9.81 3.06
CA TYR A 139 -11.95 8.80 2.16
C TYR A 139 -13.04 8.12 1.33
N LEU A 140 -14.08 7.59 1.98
CA LEU A 140 -15.19 6.89 1.32
C LEU A 140 -15.95 7.82 0.37
N ALA A 141 -16.19 9.08 0.77
CA ALA A 141 -16.84 10.07 -0.08
C ALA A 141 -16.03 10.36 -1.35
N VAL A 142 -14.71 10.54 -1.22
CA VAL A 142 -13.82 10.80 -2.37
C VAL A 142 -13.74 9.58 -3.28
N VAL A 143 -13.62 8.36 -2.74
CA VAL A 143 -13.58 7.13 -3.56
C VAL A 143 -14.92 6.90 -4.27
N ALA A 144 -16.05 7.15 -3.61
CA ALA A 144 -17.37 7.09 -4.22
C ALA A 144 -17.49 8.10 -5.37
N ALA A 145 -17.08 9.36 -5.14
CA ALA A 145 -17.08 10.40 -6.17
C ALA A 145 -16.18 10.03 -7.35
N ALA A 146 -14.99 9.48 -7.11
CA ALA A 146 -14.07 9.02 -8.15
C ALA A 146 -14.66 7.84 -8.95
N LEU A 147 -15.36 6.91 -8.31
CA LEU A 147 -16.05 5.81 -8.99
C LEU A 147 -17.18 6.33 -9.90
N VAL A 148 -18.01 7.26 -9.39
CA VAL A 148 -19.08 7.90 -10.16
C VAL A 148 -18.49 8.68 -11.34
N ALA A 149 -17.45 9.48 -11.12
CA ALA A 149 -16.77 10.22 -12.18
C ALA A 149 -16.20 9.27 -13.24
N SER A 150 -15.58 8.16 -12.83
CA SER A 150 -15.06 7.14 -13.75
C SER A 150 -16.15 6.54 -14.63
N LEU A 151 -17.33 6.24 -14.06
CA LEU A 151 -18.49 5.78 -14.82
C LEU A 151 -19.03 6.85 -15.77
N ALA A 152 -19.07 8.12 -15.34
CA ALA A 152 -19.51 9.23 -16.16
C ALA A 152 -18.60 9.43 -17.38
N PHE A 153 -17.27 9.39 -17.20
CA PHE A 153 -16.32 9.45 -18.31
C PHE A 153 -16.51 8.28 -19.28
N LEU A 154 -16.64 7.05 -18.77
CA LEU A 154 -16.92 5.89 -19.63
C LEU A 154 -18.26 6.01 -20.38
N ALA A 155 -19.27 6.62 -19.76
CA ALA A 155 -20.56 6.87 -20.41
C ALA A 155 -20.44 7.89 -21.55
N VAL A 156 -19.72 8.99 -21.31
CA VAL A 156 -19.45 10.03 -22.32
C VAL A 156 -18.67 9.44 -23.50
N ASP A 157 -17.68 8.60 -23.22
CA ASP A 157 -16.88 7.91 -24.23
C ASP A 157 -17.62 6.73 -24.90
N ARG A 158 -18.87 6.46 -24.51
CA ARG A 158 -19.69 5.32 -24.95
C ARG A 158 -18.96 3.98 -24.81
N ALA A 159 -18.13 3.87 -23.78
CA ALA A 159 -17.29 2.72 -23.46
C ALA A 159 -17.83 1.87 -22.28
N LEU A 160 -19.11 2.03 -21.93
CA LEU A 160 -19.77 1.21 -20.92
C LEU A 160 -20.11 -0.17 -21.47
N ASP A 161 -19.21 -1.13 -21.28
CA ASP A 161 -19.43 -2.53 -21.58
C ASP A 161 -19.80 -3.35 -20.33
N ARG A 162 -20.14 -4.63 -20.50
CA ARG A 162 -20.43 -5.53 -19.36
C ARG A 162 -19.26 -5.61 -18.38
N GLY A 163 -18.02 -5.56 -18.87
CA GLY A 163 -16.82 -5.61 -18.04
C GLY A 163 -16.64 -4.36 -17.18
N ALA A 164 -16.99 -3.17 -17.67
CA ALA A 164 -17.02 -1.93 -16.90
C ALA A 164 -18.04 -2.01 -15.77
N TRP A 165 -19.26 -2.49 -16.06
CA TRP A 165 -20.29 -2.66 -15.04
C TRP A 165 -19.91 -3.67 -13.96
N LEU A 166 -19.32 -4.82 -14.32
CA LEU A 166 -18.85 -5.80 -13.35
C LEU A 166 -17.75 -5.23 -12.44
N ARG A 167 -16.79 -4.49 -13.01
CA ARG A 167 -15.72 -3.84 -12.23
C ARG A 167 -16.26 -2.77 -11.31
N ALA A 168 -17.17 -1.92 -11.79
CA ALA A 168 -17.78 -0.88 -10.99
C ALA A 168 -18.68 -1.45 -9.89
N GLY A 169 -19.46 -2.49 -10.20
CA GLY A 169 -20.26 -3.22 -9.21
C GLY A 169 -19.39 -3.86 -8.13
N GLY A 170 -18.29 -4.52 -8.51
CA GLY A 170 -17.32 -5.06 -7.56
C GLY A 170 -16.69 -3.98 -6.67
N ALA A 171 -16.29 -2.86 -7.25
CA ALA A 171 -15.77 -1.72 -6.50
C ALA A 171 -16.81 -1.13 -5.54
N ALA A 172 -18.06 -0.98 -5.97
CA ALA A 172 -19.16 -0.50 -5.13
C ALA A 172 -19.46 -1.44 -3.96
N VAL A 173 -19.42 -2.76 -4.18
CA VAL A 173 -19.58 -3.77 -3.12
C VAL A 173 -18.46 -3.67 -2.10
N LEU A 174 -17.20 -3.61 -2.54
CA LEU A 174 -16.05 -3.46 -1.64
C LEU A 174 -16.11 -2.15 -0.85
N LEU A 175 -16.46 -1.05 -1.52
CA LEU A 175 -16.59 0.26 -0.89
C LEU A 175 -17.72 0.26 0.15
N THR A 176 -18.86 -0.36 -0.15
CA THR A 176 -19.98 -0.51 0.78
C THR A 176 -19.62 -1.39 1.96
N ALA A 177 -18.94 -2.52 1.73
CA ALA A 177 -18.47 -3.40 2.78
C ALA A 177 -17.49 -2.68 3.72
N LEU A 178 -16.56 -1.89 3.18
CA LEU A 178 -15.66 -1.06 3.96
C LEU A 178 -16.41 0.01 4.76
N ALA A 179 -17.39 0.68 4.15
CA ALA A 179 -18.22 1.68 4.83
C ALA A 179 -18.99 1.08 6.01
N VAL A 180 -19.64 -0.08 5.80
CA VAL A 180 -20.35 -0.80 6.86
C VAL A 180 -19.37 -1.29 7.94
N PHE A 181 -18.23 -1.85 7.57
CA PHE A 181 -17.24 -2.29 8.54
C PHE A 181 -16.71 -1.12 9.38
N SER A 182 -16.50 0.05 8.77
CA SER A 182 -15.98 1.24 9.43
C SER A 182 -16.86 1.81 10.55
N THR A 183 -18.14 1.42 10.62
CA THR A 183 -19.05 1.83 11.70
C THR A 183 -19.06 0.85 12.87
N THR A 184 -18.35 -0.28 12.77
CA THR A 184 -18.28 -1.28 13.83
C THR A 184 -17.14 -0.99 14.80
N PRO A 185 -17.27 -1.30 16.10
CA PRO A 185 -16.17 -1.17 17.05
C PRO A 185 -14.92 -1.96 16.66
N ALA A 186 -15.12 -3.12 16.03
CA ALA A 186 -14.06 -3.99 15.52
C ALA A 186 -13.16 -3.29 14.47
N PHE A 187 -13.62 -2.21 13.84
CA PHE A 187 -12.82 -1.47 12.88
C PHE A 187 -11.61 -0.78 13.54
N ALA A 188 -11.78 -0.22 14.73
CA ALA A 188 -10.68 0.38 15.47
C ALA A 188 -9.65 -0.67 15.92
N ASP A 189 -10.12 -1.88 16.24
CA ASP A 189 -9.27 -2.98 16.73
C ASP A 189 -8.53 -3.73 15.61
N PHE A 190 -9.14 -3.85 14.44
CA PHE A 190 -8.62 -4.73 13.37
C PHE A 190 -8.40 -4.03 12.03
N GLY A 191 -9.01 -2.87 11.79
CA GLY A 191 -9.01 -2.21 10.49
C GLY A 191 -7.61 -1.94 9.94
N HIS A 192 -6.71 -1.44 10.80
CA HIS A 192 -5.32 -1.23 10.42
C HIS A 192 -4.61 -2.54 10.05
N TYR A 193 -4.65 -3.54 10.93
CA TYR A 193 -3.96 -4.81 10.74
C TYR A 193 -4.48 -5.58 9.51
N ALA A 194 -5.79 -5.62 9.34
CA ALA A 194 -6.42 -6.26 8.18
C ALA A 194 -6.03 -5.57 6.87
N ALA A 195 -6.00 -4.23 6.85
CA ALA A 195 -5.57 -3.46 5.70
C ALA A 195 -4.07 -3.69 5.39
N ALA A 196 -3.20 -3.66 6.41
CA ALA A 196 -1.77 -3.90 6.25
C ALA A 196 -1.47 -5.30 5.70
N ALA A 197 -2.06 -6.33 6.29
CA ALA A 197 -1.92 -7.71 5.82
C ALA A 197 -2.41 -7.85 4.37
N LEU A 198 -3.62 -7.35 4.07
CA LEU A 198 -4.16 -7.40 2.70
C LEU A 198 -3.25 -6.68 1.70
N PHE A 199 -2.72 -5.51 2.07
CA PHE A 199 -1.79 -4.75 1.22
C PHE A 199 -0.56 -5.59 0.86
N PHE A 200 0.14 -6.15 1.85
CA PHE A 200 1.36 -6.92 1.58
C PHE A 200 1.08 -8.24 0.87
N LEU A 201 -0.04 -8.92 1.15
CA LEU A 201 -0.49 -10.09 0.37
C LEU A 201 -0.72 -9.75 -1.10
N LEU A 202 -1.35 -8.60 -1.39
CA LEU A 202 -1.58 -8.17 -2.77
C LEU A 202 -0.26 -7.86 -3.48
N ILE A 203 0.70 -7.21 -2.81
CA ILE A 203 2.03 -6.97 -3.40
C ILE A 203 2.79 -8.28 -3.61
N ALA A 204 2.73 -9.23 -2.67
CA ALA A 204 3.32 -10.55 -2.82
C ALA A 204 2.72 -11.30 -4.03
N ALA A 205 1.39 -11.25 -4.19
CA ALA A 205 0.70 -11.82 -5.34
C ALA A 205 1.12 -11.17 -6.66
N VAL A 206 1.22 -9.84 -6.70
CA VAL A 206 1.72 -9.10 -7.87
C VAL A 206 3.15 -9.52 -8.21
N ALA A 207 4.05 -9.62 -7.23
CA ALA A 207 5.41 -10.10 -7.45
C ALA A 207 5.44 -11.54 -8.01
N GLY A 208 4.59 -12.43 -7.48
CA GLY A 208 4.46 -13.81 -7.98
C GLY A 208 3.97 -13.87 -9.43
N ILE A 209 2.99 -13.03 -9.79
CA ILE A 209 2.50 -12.90 -11.17
C ILE A 209 3.62 -12.38 -12.08
N HIS A 210 4.41 -11.39 -11.65
CA HIS A 210 5.56 -10.90 -12.43
C HIS A 210 6.62 -11.99 -12.64
N ALA A 211 6.89 -12.82 -11.64
CA ALA A 211 7.82 -13.93 -11.77
C ALA A 211 7.43 -14.93 -12.86
N HIS A 212 6.12 -15.13 -13.07
CA HIS A 212 5.60 -15.95 -14.16
C HIS A 212 5.57 -15.18 -15.49
N ALA A 213 5.11 -13.93 -15.48
CA ALA A 213 4.98 -13.10 -16.68
C ALA A 213 6.33 -12.88 -17.38
N VAL A 214 7.41 -12.67 -16.64
CA VAL A 214 8.76 -12.51 -17.20
C VAL A 214 9.19 -13.74 -18.02
N ARG A 215 8.74 -14.95 -17.65
CA ARG A 215 9.08 -16.18 -18.37
C ARG A 215 8.36 -16.32 -19.71
N SER A 216 7.15 -15.76 -19.82
CA SER A 216 6.33 -15.85 -21.03
C SER A 216 6.41 -14.62 -21.93
N GLN A 217 6.59 -13.43 -21.35
CA GLN A 217 6.58 -12.14 -22.04
C GLN A 217 7.98 -11.60 -22.34
N GLY A 218 9.02 -12.16 -21.71
CA GLY A 218 10.39 -11.65 -21.80
C GLY A 218 10.68 -10.52 -20.82
N VAL A 219 11.82 -9.85 -21.00
CA VAL A 219 12.32 -8.77 -20.14
C VAL A 219 12.72 -7.57 -21.01
N CYS A 220 12.35 -6.36 -20.59
CA CYS A 220 12.71 -5.12 -21.29
C CYS A 220 13.97 -4.43 -20.72
N GLY A 221 14.40 -4.80 -19.52
CA GLY A 221 15.50 -4.17 -18.79
C GLY A 221 16.85 -4.89 -18.92
N PRO A 222 17.91 -4.32 -18.31
CA PRO A 222 19.21 -4.96 -18.28
C PRO A 222 19.17 -6.23 -17.42
N GLY A 223 19.79 -7.31 -17.89
CA GLY A 223 19.90 -8.58 -17.15
C GLY A 223 19.35 -9.77 -17.93
N SER A 224 19.26 -10.92 -17.26
CA SER A 224 18.71 -12.14 -17.85
C SER A 224 17.29 -12.42 -17.33
N LEU A 225 16.47 -13.03 -18.17
CA LEU A 225 15.13 -13.52 -17.81
C LEU A 225 15.15 -14.36 -16.53
N ARG A 226 16.13 -15.27 -16.41
CA ARG A 226 16.27 -16.13 -15.23
C ARG A 226 16.52 -15.33 -13.95
N ALA A 227 17.32 -14.26 -14.01
CA ALA A 227 17.60 -13.42 -12.86
C ALA A 227 16.33 -12.69 -12.38
N TYR A 228 15.58 -12.06 -13.29
CA TYR A 228 14.32 -11.40 -12.94
C TYR A 228 13.27 -12.37 -12.41
N ALA A 229 13.10 -13.52 -13.06
CA ALA A 229 12.16 -14.53 -12.60
C ALA A 229 12.49 -15.02 -11.18
N LEU A 230 13.77 -15.27 -10.88
CA LEU A 230 14.22 -15.65 -9.54
C LEU A 230 14.02 -14.52 -8.53
N ALA A 231 14.35 -13.29 -8.88
CA ALA A 231 14.20 -12.13 -8.01
C ALA A 231 12.73 -11.88 -7.65
N TYR A 232 11.84 -11.87 -8.63
CA TYR A 232 10.39 -11.73 -8.38
C TYR A 232 9.82 -12.91 -7.58
N SER A 233 10.23 -14.14 -7.86
CA SER A 233 9.83 -15.30 -7.05
C SER A 233 10.31 -15.16 -5.60
N ALA A 234 11.55 -14.74 -5.38
CA ALA A 234 12.09 -14.53 -4.04
C ALA A 234 11.33 -13.43 -3.30
N LEU A 235 11.08 -12.28 -3.95
CA LEU A 235 10.30 -11.18 -3.38
C LEU A 235 8.88 -11.62 -3.00
N ALA A 236 8.20 -12.37 -3.87
CA ALA A 236 6.87 -12.90 -3.61
C ALA A 236 6.83 -13.81 -2.39
N VAL A 237 7.77 -14.76 -2.31
CA VAL A 237 7.87 -15.71 -1.19
C VAL A 237 8.24 -14.99 0.10
N LEU A 238 9.22 -14.08 0.07
CA LEU A 238 9.67 -13.36 1.26
C LEU A 238 8.58 -12.43 1.80
N LEU A 239 7.89 -11.67 0.94
CA LEU A 239 6.77 -10.83 1.37
C LEU A 239 5.65 -11.67 1.99
N ALA A 240 5.24 -12.75 1.34
CA ALA A 240 4.20 -13.63 1.87
C ALA A 240 4.62 -14.30 3.19
N ALA A 241 5.88 -14.71 3.32
CA ALA A 241 6.40 -15.35 4.53
C ALA A 241 6.51 -14.36 5.70
N VAL A 242 6.99 -13.13 5.46
CA VAL A 242 7.07 -12.07 6.47
C VAL A 242 5.67 -11.70 6.95
N ASP A 243 4.72 -11.52 6.03
CA ASP A 243 3.35 -11.18 6.37
C ASP A 243 2.64 -12.32 7.13
N ALA A 244 2.77 -13.56 6.67
CA ALA A 244 2.24 -14.73 7.38
C ALA A 244 2.85 -14.89 8.78
N ALA A 245 4.16 -14.67 8.93
CA ALA A 245 4.82 -14.70 10.23
C ALA A 245 4.29 -13.58 11.14
N ALA A 246 4.11 -12.36 10.62
CA ALA A 246 3.51 -11.25 11.37
C ALA A 246 2.13 -11.60 11.90
N ILE A 247 1.26 -12.16 11.04
CA ILE A 247 -0.10 -12.58 11.39
C ILE A 247 -0.06 -13.65 12.49
N VAL A 248 0.75 -14.70 12.34
CA VAL A 248 0.86 -15.77 13.34
C VAL A 248 1.38 -15.23 14.68
N LEU A 249 2.38 -14.34 14.65
CA LEU A 249 2.96 -13.73 15.84
C LEU A 249 1.95 -12.81 16.56
N LEU A 250 1.14 -12.05 15.81
CA LEU A 250 0.04 -11.24 16.36
C LEU A 250 -1.03 -12.12 17.00
N LEU A 251 -1.48 -13.17 16.30
CA LEU A 251 -2.56 -14.05 16.78
C LEU A 251 -2.16 -14.88 18.01
N THR A 252 -0.89 -15.25 18.12
CA THR A 252 -0.39 -16.04 19.25
C THR A 252 -0.05 -15.19 20.47
N GLY A 253 0.23 -13.88 20.29
CA GLY A 253 0.62 -12.98 21.38
C GLY A 253 2.01 -13.27 21.97
N ARG A 254 2.78 -14.19 21.39
CA ARG A 254 4.08 -14.66 21.91
C ARG A 254 5.28 -13.89 21.38
N ALA A 255 5.03 -12.87 20.58
CA ALA A 255 6.06 -12.25 19.76
C ALA A 255 7.08 -11.45 20.56
N SER A 256 6.62 -10.68 21.56
CA SER A 256 7.50 -9.93 22.46
C SER A 256 8.41 -10.85 23.29
N GLU A 257 7.87 -11.97 23.76
CA GLU A 257 8.65 -12.98 24.51
C GLU A 257 9.74 -13.63 23.66
N LEU A 258 9.44 -13.92 22.38
CA LEU A 258 10.35 -14.63 21.48
C LEU A 258 11.40 -13.74 20.83
N LEU A 259 11.02 -12.51 20.48
CA LEU A 259 11.78 -11.64 19.56
C LEU A 259 12.05 -10.24 20.13
N GLY A 260 11.60 -9.96 21.35
CA GLY A 260 11.73 -8.65 22.00
C GLY A 260 10.61 -7.67 21.61
N GLU A 261 10.56 -6.53 22.30
CA GLU A 261 9.48 -5.54 22.16
C GLU A 261 9.40 -4.89 20.76
N GLN A 262 10.52 -4.79 20.04
CA GLN A 262 10.59 -4.17 18.71
C GLN A 262 10.40 -5.16 17.55
N TRP A 263 9.92 -6.38 17.83
CA TRP A 263 9.75 -7.40 16.78
C TRP A 263 8.88 -6.90 15.62
N LEU A 264 7.82 -6.14 15.90
CA LEU A 264 6.89 -5.65 14.88
C LEU A 264 7.54 -4.55 14.04
N LEU A 265 8.31 -3.65 14.65
CA LEU A 265 9.14 -2.67 13.95
C LEU A 265 10.08 -3.35 12.95
N ILE A 266 10.75 -4.42 13.37
CA ILE A 266 11.68 -5.18 12.52
C ILE A 266 10.92 -5.83 11.34
N VAL A 267 9.79 -6.47 11.63
CA VAL A 267 8.95 -7.11 10.61
C VAL A 267 8.42 -6.10 9.60
N GLU A 268 7.88 -4.97 10.06
CA GLU A 268 7.40 -3.89 9.19
C GLU A 268 8.54 -3.26 8.37
N ALA A 269 9.72 -3.06 8.98
CA ALA A 269 10.91 -2.55 8.26
C ALA A 269 11.38 -3.51 7.17
N ILE A 270 11.39 -4.83 7.43
CA ILE A 270 11.71 -5.85 6.43
C ILE A 270 10.66 -5.83 5.31
N ALA A 271 9.37 -5.78 5.64
CA ALA A 271 8.29 -5.73 4.65
C ALA A 271 8.41 -4.49 3.75
N LEU A 272 8.68 -3.31 4.32
CA LEU A 272 8.95 -2.09 3.55
C LEU A 272 10.21 -2.19 2.70
N ALA A 273 11.30 -2.78 3.21
CA ALA A 273 12.52 -2.97 2.44
C ALA A 273 12.28 -3.90 1.23
N LEU A 274 11.51 -4.98 1.40
CA LEU A 274 11.11 -5.88 0.32
C LEU A 274 10.21 -5.19 -0.70
N PHE A 275 9.24 -4.38 -0.25
CA PHE A 275 8.42 -3.54 -1.12
C PHE A 275 9.28 -2.55 -1.92
N THR A 276 10.23 -1.88 -1.29
CA THR A 276 11.17 -0.99 -1.96
C THR A 276 12.02 -1.73 -2.98
N ALA A 277 12.54 -2.91 -2.63
CA ALA A 277 13.32 -3.75 -3.55
C ALA A 277 12.50 -4.17 -4.78
N PHE A 278 11.22 -4.52 -4.58
CA PHE A 278 10.29 -4.80 -5.68
C PHE A 278 10.15 -3.59 -6.62
N TRP A 279 9.96 -2.39 -6.09
CA TRP A 279 9.80 -1.20 -6.92
C TRP A 279 11.09 -0.74 -7.60
N ILE A 280 12.25 -0.92 -6.96
CA ILE A 280 13.54 -0.72 -7.62
C ILE A 280 13.69 -1.69 -8.79
N LEU A 281 13.39 -2.97 -8.58
CA LEU A 281 13.46 -3.99 -9.64
C LEU A 281 12.53 -3.67 -10.81
N GLN A 282 11.28 -3.29 -10.52
CA GLN A 282 10.29 -2.83 -11.52
C GLN A 282 10.76 -1.59 -12.27
N THR A 283 11.44 -0.67 -11.59
CA THR A 283 11.98 0.55 -12.20
C THR A 283 13.12 0.23 -13.15
N VAL A 284 14.03 -0.66 -12.76
CA VAL A 284 15.17 -1.09 -13.58
C VAL A 284 14.70 -1.90 -14.78
N GLU A 285 13.81 -2.88 -14.57
CA GLU A 285 13.25 -3.71 -15.63
C GLU A 285 12.56 -2.85 -16.70
N ASN A 286 11.71 -1.92 -16.24
CA ASN A 286 10.81 -1.19 -17.13
C ASN A 286 11.28 0.25 -17.35
N TRP A 287 12.59 0.51 -17.23
CA TRP A 287 13.12 1.86 -17.40
C TRP A 287 12.80 2.36 -18.80
N ARG A 288 13.04 1.60 -19.86
CA ARG A 288 12.84 2.05 -21.25
C ARG A 288 11.47 1.74 -21.83
N ASP A 289 10.55 1.21 -21.03
CA ASP A 289 9.23 0.80 -21.49
C ASP A 289 8.23 1.97 -21.45
N PRO A 290 7.73 2.45 -22.60
CA PRO A 290 6.75 3.53 -22.67
C PRO A 290 5.33 3.08 -22.30
N ASP A 291 5.07 1.77 -22.27
CA ASP A 291 3.76 1.16 -22.09
C ASP A 291 3.69 0.30 -20.82
N ALA A 292 3.57 0.94 -19.66
CA ALA A 292 3.27 0.22 -18.41
C ALA A 292 1.95 -0.59 -18.46
N ALA A 293 1.10 -0.31 -19.45
CA ALA A 293 -0.15 -1.00 -19.72
C ALA A 293 -0.01 -2.31 -20.51
N ALA A 294 1.17 -2.62 -21.08
CA ALA A 294 1.43 -3.88 -21.78
C ALA A 294 1.68 -5.06 -20.82
N HIS A 295 2.01 -4.75 -19.56
CA HIS A 295 2.32 -5.73 -18.52
C HIS A 295 1.28 -5.68 -17.38
#